data_AF-A0A4Y8C9X3-F1
#
_entry.id   AF-A0A4Y8C9X3-F1
#
_cell.length_a   1.000
_cell.length_b   1.000
_cell.length_c   1.000
_cell.angle_alpha   90.00
_cell.angle_beta   90.00
_cell.angle_gamma   90.00
#
_symmetry.space_group_name_H-M   'P 1'
#
loop_
_entity.id
_entity.type
_entity.pdbx_description
1 polymer ?
#
loop_
_entity_poly.entity_id
_entity_poly.type
_entity_poly.pdbx_seq_one_letter_code
_entity_poly.pdbx_strand_id
1 'polypeptide(L)'
;ELIHLASLLHDDIIDESELRRGARSVNAEFGTKNALMLGDILYSKAFYELSKMDARFASIISDAVVKLAIGELMDVDLGEKFNINKEAYLKMIYNKTAVLIEASARCGAILAGLYEKDFAEYGKNLG
;
A
#
# COMPACT_ATOMS: atom_id res chain seq x y z
N GLU A 1 5.40 6.22 3.89
CA GLU A 1 6.57 5.32 4.01
C GLU A 1 6.40 4.10 4.90
N LEU A 2 6.16 4.18 6.22
CA LEU A 2 6.07 2.96 7.06
C LEU A 2 5.04 1.93 6.53
N ILE A 3 3.87 2.39 6.10
CA ILE A 3 2.83 1.57 5.44
C ILE A 3 3.33 0.93 4.14
N HIS A 4 4.05 1.69 3.30
CA HIS A 4 4.59 1.18 2.05
C HIS A 4 5.65 0.10 2.30
N LEU A 5 6.53 0.32 3.29
CA LEU A 5 7.51 -0.70 3.68
C LEU A 5 6.83 -1.96 4.23
N ALA A 6 5.76 -1.80 5.02
CA ALA A 6 5.00 -2.92 5.54
C ALA A 6 4.33 -3.73 4.42
N SER A 7 3.73 -3.06 3.42
CA SER A 7 3.13 -3.74 2.27
C SER A 7 4.18 -4.54 1.49
N LEU A 8 5.35 -3.97 1.22
CA LEU A 8 6.44 -4.67 0.52
C LEU A 8 6.92 -5.93 1.25
N LEU A 9 6.97 -5.90 2.59
CA LEU A 9 7.33 -7.10 3.38
C LEU A 9 6.29 -8.19 3.27
N HIS A 10 5.00 -7.82 3.23
CA HIS A 10 3.91 -8.79 3.08
C HIS A 10 3.87 -9.32 1.64
N ASP A 11 4.06 -8.47 0.63
CA ASP A 11 4.14 -8.87 -0.78
C ASP A 11 5.28 -9.87 -0.99
N ASP A 12 6.49 -9.61 -0.46
CA ASP A 12 7.61 -10.54 -0.59
C ASP A 12 7.34 -11.92 0.05
N ILE A 13 6.48 -11.99 1.07
CA ILE A 13 6.02 -13.25 1.68
C ILE A 13 5.02 -13.95 0.77
N ILE A 14 4.05 -13.22 0.24
CA ILE A 14 2.99 -13.75 -0.62
C ILE A 14 3.58 -14.30 -1.92
N ASP A 15 4.51 -13.55 -2.52
CA ASP A 15 5.19 -13.89 -3.77
C ASP A 15 6.36 -14.86 -3.60
N GLU A 16 6.67 -15.26 -2.36
CA GLU A 16 7.85 -16.08 -2.01
C GLU A 16 9.17 -15.50 -2.59
N SER A 17 9.28 -14.17 -2.63
CA SER A 17 10.40 -13.47 -3.27
C SER A 17 11.72 -13.70 -2.51
N GLU A 18 12.78 -14.12 -3.21
CA GLU A 18 14.13 -14.27 -2.63
C GLU A 18 14.92 -12.96 -2.59
N LEU A 19 14.59 -12.02 -3.48
CA LEU A 19 15.32 -10.77 -3.68
C LEU A 19 14.37 -9.57 -3.71
N ARG A 20 14.80 -8.46 -3.09
CA ARG A 20 14.20 -7.14 -3.28
C ARG A 20 15.30 -6.13 -3.62
N ARG A 21 15.16 -5.48 -4.79
CA ARG A 21 16.13 -4.49 -5.30
C ARG A 21 17.59 -5.00 -5.33
N GLY A 22 17.76 -6.29 -5.65
CA GLY A 22 19.07 -6.95 -5.77
C GLY A 22 19.70 -7.40 -4.45
N ALA A 23 19.09 -7.08 -3.30
CA ALA A 23 19.45 -7.63 -1.99
C ALA A 23 18.52 -8.79 -1.62
N ARG A 24 18.92 -9.63 -0.66
CA ARG A 24 18.03 -10.66 -0.11
C ARG A 24 16.80 -9.99 0.50
N SER A 25 15.63 -10.56 0.25
CA SER A 25 14.40 -10.15 0.91
C SER A 25 14.44 -10.53 2.40
N VAL A 26 13.62 -9.86 3.21
CA VAL A 26 13.59 -10.11 4.66
C VAL A 26 13.08 -11.52 4.98
N ASN A 27 12.11 -12.04 4.21
CA ASN A 27 11.65 -13.42 4.35
C ASN A 27 12.74 -14.43 3.96
N ALA A 28 13.56 -14.15 2.95
CA ALA A 28 14.66 -15.04 2.58
C ALA A 28 15.83 -15.00 3.56
N GLU A 29 16.14 -13.83 4.15
CA GLU A 29 17.26 -13.67 5.08
C GLU A 29 16.92 -14.07 6.51
N PHE A 30 15.73 -13.68 6.99
CA PHE A 30 15.34 -13.83 8.39
C PHE A 30 14.13 -14.76 8.59
N GLY A 31 13.56 -15.31 7.52
CA GLY A 31 12.42 -16.24 7.55
C GLY A 31 11.06 -15.54 7.53
N THR A 32 10.08 -16.22 6.95
CA THR A 32 8.70 -15.73 6.73
C THR A 32 8.03 -15.19 7.99
N LYS A 33 8.19 -15.88 9.14
CA LYS A 33 7.59 -15.45 10.41
C LYS A 33 8.14 -14.10 10.88
N ASN A 34 9.44 -13.86 10.73
CA ASN A 34 10.04 -12.59 11.14
C ASN A 34 9.64 -11.46 10.19
N ALA A 35 9.58 -11.73 8.88
CA ALA A 35 9.11 -10.76 7.90
C ALA A 35 7.65 -10.34 8.16
N LEU A 36 6.77 -11.31 8.48
CA LEU A 36 5.37 -11.05 8.83
C LEU A 36 5.26 -10.15 10.06
N MET A 37 5.94 -10.52 11.15
CA MET A 37 5.91 -9.74 12.39
C MET A 37 6.49 -8.32 12.19
N LEU A 38 7.51 -8.17 11.34
CA LEU A 38 8.07 -6.86 11.03
C LEU A 38 7.07 -5.99 10.25
N GLY A 39 6.34 -6.56 9.30
CA GLY A 39 5.25 -5.86 8.62
C GLY A 39 4.16 -5.38 9.59
N ASP A 40 3.73 -6.25 10.51
CA ASP A 40 2.76 -5.89 11.57
C ASP A 40 3.28 -4.76 12.47
N ILE A 41 4.57 -4.78 12.84
CA ILE A 41 5.19 -3.72 13.62
C ILE A 41 5.17 -2.40 12.84
N LEU A 42 5.51 -2.41 11.54
CA LEU A 42 5.54 -1.20 10.72
C LEU A 42 4.14 -0.61 10.51
N TYR A 43 3.12 -1.45 10.23
CA TYR A 43 1.73 -1.01 10.18
C TYR A 43 1.29 -0.41 11.52
N SER A 44 1.53 -1.13 12.63
CA SER A 44 1.15 -0.69 13.97
C SER A 44 1.82 0.63 14.34
N LYS A 45 3.11 0.79 14.01
CA LYS A 45 3.85 2.03 14.25
C LYS A 45 3.31 3.19 13.41
N ALA A 46 2.96 2.93 12.14
CA ALA A 46 2.35 3.95 11.28
C ALA A 46 1.01 4.43 11.84
N PHE A 47 0.13 3.50 12.22
CA PHE A 47 -1.17 3.84 12.81
C PHE A 47 -1.05 4.51 14.18
N TYR A 48 -0.04 4.14 14.98
CA TYR A 48 0.25 4.83 16.22
C TYR A 48 0.63 6.30 16.00
N GLU A 49 1.44 6.62 14.98
CA GLU A 49 1.74 8.02 14.66
C GLU A 49 0.52 8.75 14.06
N LEU A 50 -0.26 8.10 13.20
CA LEU A 50 -1.52 8.65 12.68
C LEU A 50 -2.54 8.95 13.78
N SER A 51 -2.56 8.17 14.87
CA SER A 51 -3.48 8.37 16.00
C SER A 51 -3.26 9.71 16.73
N LYS A 52 -2.10 10.33 16.54
CA LYS A 52 -1.74 11.64 17.11
C LYS A 52 -2.10 12.81 16.19
N MET A 53 -2.54 12.51 14.97
CA MET A 53 -2.95 13.51 13.98
C MET A 53 -4.47 13.70 14.02
N ASP A 54 -4.97 14.69 13.26
CA ASP A 54 -6.41 14.86 13.06
C ASP A 54 -7.03 13.57 12.47
N ALA A 55 -8.20 13.19 12.99
CA ALA A 55 -8.90 11.95 12.63
C ALA A 55 -9.16 11.80 11.13
N ARG A 56 -9.24 12.92 10.40
CA ARG A 56 -9.36 12.93 8.93
C ARG A 56 -8.17 12.26 8.25
N PHE A 57 -6.94 12.48 8.72
CA PHE A 57 -5.75 11.83 8.14
C PHE A 57 -5.74 10.34 8.40
N ALA A 58 -6.08 9.93 9.63
CA ALA A 58 -6.21 8.52 9.98
C ALA A 58 -7.26 7.83 9.10
N SER A 59 -8.42 8.46 8.89
CA SER A 59 -9.47 7.96 8.00
C SER A 59 -8.99 7.78 6.56
N ILE A 60 -8.40 8.81 5.94
CA ILE A 60 -7.90 8.76 4.56
C ILE A 60 -6.86 7.66 4.38
N ILE A 61 -5.87 7.59 5.26
CA ILE A 61 -4.79 6.62 5.14
C ILE A 61 -5.26 5.19 5.45
N SER A 62 -6.13 5.01 6.45
CA SER A 62 -6.68 3.69 6.77
C SER A 62 -7.53 3.12 5.63
N ASP A 63 -8.34 3.94 4.96
CA ASP A 63 -9.13 3.53 3.79
C ASP A 63 -8.20 3.11 2.63
N ALA A 64 -7.11 3.86 2.41
CA ALA A 64 -6.10 3.48 1.43
C ALA A 64 -5.42 2.14 1.77
N VAL A 65 -5.11 1.88 3.05
CA VAL A 65 -4.53 0.59 3.50
C VAL A 65 -5.51 -0.57 3.29
N VAL A 66 -6.79 -0.38 3.58
CA VAL A 66 -7.82 -1.40 3.31
C VAL A 66 -7.88 -1.70 1.81
N LYS A 67 -7.87 -0.66 0.96
CA LYS A 67 -7.87 -0.81 -0.50
C LYS A 67 -6.59 -1.47 -1.02
N LEU A 68 -5.42 -1.17 -0.46
CA LEU A 68 -4.17 -1.86 -0.77
C LEU A 68 -4.31 -3.37 -0.54
N ALA A 69 -4.78 -3.77 0.64
CA ALA A 69 -4.98 -5.19 0.96
C ALA A 69 -6.01 -5.86 0.03
N ILE A 70 -7.09 -5.16 -0.34
CA ILE A 70 -8.05 -5.65 -1.35
C ILE A 70 -7.38 -5.77 -2.72
N GLY A 71 -6.53 -4.81 -3.09
CA GLY A 71 -5.77 -4.83 -4.35
C GLY A 71 -4.84 -6.03 -4.43
N GLU A 72 -4.20 -6.38 -3.31
CA GLU A 72 -3.33 -7.56 -3.23
C GLU A 72 -4.12 -8.85 -3.43
N LEU A 73 -5.26 -9.01 -2.76
CA LEU A 73 -6.16 -10.15 -2.98
C LEU A 73 -6.62 -10.22 -4.44
N MET A 74 -6.97 -9.08 -5.03
CA MET A 74 -7.35 -9.03 -6.44
C MET A 74 -6.21 -9.45 -7.36
N ASP A 75 -4.96 -9.10 -7.06
CA ASP A 75 -3.82 -9.48 -7.90
C ASP A 75 -3.56 -10.99 -7.84
N VAL A 76 -3.61 -11.59 -6.64
CA VAL A 76 -3.52 -13.05 -6.46
C VAL A 76 -4.63 -13.76 -7.26
N ASP A 77 -5.89 -13.34 -7.10
CA ASP A 77 -7.04 -13.94 -7.77
C ASP A 77 -6.96 -13.78 -9.31
N LEU A 78 -6.57 -12.60 -9.78
CA LEU A 78 -6.42 -12.32 -11.22
C LEU A 78 -5.20 -13.02 -11.84
N GLY A 79 -4.19 -13.33 -11.03
CA GLY A 79 -2.97 -14.01 -11.44
C GLY A 79 -3.13 -15.52 -11.65
N GLU A 80 -4.18 -16.15 -11.12
CA GLU A 80 -4.38 -17.60 -11.24
C GLU A 80 -4.55 -18.08 -12.68
N LYS A 81 -5.14 -17.24 -13.54
CA LYS A 81 -5.46 -17.56 -14.94
C LYS A 81 -5.33 -16.33 -15.82
N PHE A 82 -5.11 -16.53 -17.11
CA PHE A 82 -5.10 -15.43 -18.07
C PHE A 82 -6.42 -14.64 -18.04
N ASN A 83 -6.33 -13.36 -17.68
CA ASN A 83 -7.48 -12.46 -17.56
C ASN A 83 -7.51 -11.46 -18.72
N ILE A 84 -8.63 -11.40 -19.44
CA ILE A 84 -8.88 -10.43 -20.53
C ILE A 84 -9.69 -9.20 -20.08
N ASN A 85 -10.17 -9.19 -18.83
CA ASN A 85 -10.99 -8.10 -18.32
C ASN A 85 -10.13 -6.90 -17.92
N LYS A 86 -10.08 -5.90 -18.80
CA LYS A 86 -9.36 -4.64 -18.60
C LYS A 86 -9.87 -3.85 -17.40
N GLU A 87 -11.16 -3.84 -17.13
CA GLU A 87 -11.73 -3.08 -15.99
C GLU A 87 -11.29 -3.69 -14.65
N ALA A 88 -11.25 -5.02 -14.57
CA ALA A 88 -10.74 -5.72 -13.40
C ALA A 88 -9.26 -5.39 -13.15
N TYR A 89 -8.44 -5.37 -14.22
CA TYR A 89 -7.05 -4.96 -14.15
C TYR A 89 -6.90 -3.51 -13.66
N LEU A 90 -7.63 -2.56 -14.26
CA LEU A 90 -7.57 -1.14 -13.86
C LEU A 90 -7.97 -0.93 -12.40
N LYS A 91 -8.97 -1.67 -11.91
CA LYS A 91 -9.38 -1.62 -10.51
C LYS A 91 -8.31 -2.22 -9.58
N MET A 92 -7.67 -3.32 -9.99
CA MET A 92 -6.59 -3.94 -9.24
C MET A 92 -5.41 -2.98 -9.09
N ILE A 93 -4.88 -2.41 -10.18
CA ILE A 93 -3.71 -1.52 -10.10
C ILE A 93 -4.03 -0.22 -9.35
N TYR A 94 -5.26 0.27 -9.43
CA TYR A 94 -5.70 1.41 -8.62
C TYR A 94 -5.61 1.08 -7.13
N ASN A 95 -6.14 -0.07 -6.73
CA ASN A 95 -6.13 -0.52 -5.34
C ASN A 95 -4.73 -0.89 -4.85
N LYS A 96 -3.93 -1.61 -5.64
CA LYS A 96 -2.60 -2.11 -5.27
C LYS A 96 -1.52 -1.00 -5.26
N THR A 97 -1.71 0.07 -6.04
CA THR A 97 -0.70 1.13 -6.20
C THR A 97 -1.27 2.53 -6.01
N ALA A 98 -2.18 2.96 -6.90
CA ALA A 98 -2.53 4.37 -7.03
C ALA A 98 -3.20 4.96 -5.78
N VAL A 99 -3.98 4.17 -5.04
CA VAL A 99 -4.73 4.63 -3.87
C VAL A 99 -3.84 5.20 -2.77
N LEU A 100 -2.64 4.63 -2.54
CA LEU A 100 -1.73 5.12 -1.52
C LEU A 100 -1.08 6.44 -1.94
N ILE A 101 -0.78 6.60 -3.23
CA ILE A 101 -0.22 7.82 -3.82
C ILE A 101 -1.27 8.94 -3.79
N GLU A 102 -2.51 8.64 -4.21
CA GLU A 102 -3.68 9.53 -4.09
C GLU A 102 -3.84 10.02 -2.63
N ALA A 103 -3.89 9.09 -1.67
CA ALA A 103 -4.06 9.41 -0.26
C ALA A 103 -2.91 10.26 0.29
N SER A 104 -1.66 9.96 -0.10
CA SER A 104 -0.47 10.70 0.34
C SER A 104 -0.44 12.13 -0.21
N ALA A 105 -0.69 12.30 -1.51
CA ALA A 105 -0.75 13.61 -2.16
C ALA A 105 -1.89 14.46 -1.58
N ARG A 106 -3.06 13.85 -1.39
CA ARG A 106 -4.22 14.48 -0.74
C ARG A 106 -3.90 14.96 0.67
N CYS A 107 -3.28 14.11 1.51
CA CYS A 107 -2.89 14.49 2.87
C CYS A 107 -1.87 15.64 2.88
N GLY A 108 -0.89 15.60 1.98
CA GLY A 108 0.09 16.68 1.82
C GLY A 108 -0.56 18.02 1.46
N ALA A 109 -1.55 18.02 0.56
CA ALA A 109 -2.30 19.21 0.21
C ALA A 109 -3.10 19.80 1.38
N ILE A 110 -3.77 18.95 2.16
CA ILE A 110 -4.51 19.37 3.37
C ILE A 110 -3.56 20.03 4.37
N LEU A 111 -2.40 19.43 4.62
CA LEU A 111 -1.38 19.98 5.53
C LEU A 111 -0.84 21.34 5.06
N ALA A 112 -0.73 21.53 3.74
CA ALA A 112 -0.27 22.78 3.14
C ALA A 112 -1.38 23.85 2.98
N GLY A 113 -2.62 23.55 3.38
CA GLY A 113 -3.76 24.47 3.19
C GLY A 113 -4.18 24.65 1.73
N LEU A 114 -3.89 23.68 0.87
CA LEU A 114 -4.22 23.69 -0.56
C LEU A 114 -5.51 22.91 -0.83
N TYR A 115 -6.04 23.05 -2.05
CA TYR A 115 -7.26 22.34 -2.46
C TYR A 115 -6.96 20.85 -2.68
N GLU A 116 -7.47 20.01 -1.77
CA GLU A 116 -7.10 18.59 -1.71
C GLU A 116 -7.42 17.77 -2.98
N LYS A 117 -8.42 18.18 -3.76
CA LYS A 117 -8.91 17.38 -4.89
C LYS A 117 -7.94 17.36 -6.05
N ASP A 118 -7.28 18.48 -6.35
CA ASP A 118 -6.34 18.57 -7.46
C ASP A 118 -5.15 17.63 -7.24
N PHE A 119 -4.67 17.57 -5.99
CA PHE A 119 -3.55 16.70 -5.60
C PHE A 119 -3.96 15.23 -5.48
N ALA A 120 -5.19 14.96 -5.04
CA ALA A 120 -5.73 13.60 -5.06
C ALA A 120 -5.84 13.07 -6.50
N GLU A 121 -6.41 13.87 -7.42
CA GLU A 121 -6.52 13.50 -8.83
C GLU A 121 -5.16 13.32 -9.49
N TYR A 122 -4.21 14.22 -9.21
CA TYR A 122 -2.81 14.04 -9.64
C TYR A 122 -2.22 12.73 -9.12
N GLY A 123 -2.32 12.46 -7.82
CA GLY A 123 -1.76 11.26 -7.21
C GLY A 123 -2.38 9.97 -7.76
N LYS A 124 -3.69 9.97 -8.00
CA LYS A 124 -4.41 8.86 -8.62
C LYS A 124 -3.96 8.58 -10.05
N ASN A 125 -3.73 9.61 -10.86
CA ASN A 125 -3.33 9.44 -12.26
C ASN A 125 -1.84 9.13 -12.42
N LEU A 126 -1.01 9.53 -11.44
CA LEU A 126 0.42 9.21 -11.40
C LEU A 126 0.68 7.75 -11.04
N GLY A 127 -0.09 7.22 -10.08
CA GLY A 127 0.01 5.84 -9.62
C GLY A 127 -0.66 4.84 -10.54
#